data_AF-A0A2Z5IQJ4-F1
#
_entry.id   AF-A0A2Z5IQJ4-F1
#
_cell.length_a   1.000
_cell.length_b   1.000
_cell.length_c   1.000
_cell.angle_alpha   90.00
_cell.angle_beta   90.00
_cell.angle_gamma   90.00
#
_symmetry.space_group_name_H-M   'P 1'
#
loop_
_entity.id
_entity.type
_entity.pdbx_description
1 polymer ?
#
loop_
_entity_poly.entity_id
_entity_poly.type
_entity_poly.pdbx_seq_one_letter_code
_entity_poly.pdbx_strand_id
1 'polypeptide(L)'
;MMKKWKFILGAMSPLAALPLIVASCTNKTTSNESIEDIKKKLEDNISQLSKEQKLDLINKIDINQTLDADQKAELISKFNSGAGIVASIVWFMNSAEARIAQIQAYQLATIAFDNLKKKAANDKMDYSALNSDGTVKNPETGKFVPVVFMDIDETIFVNEYTESWSVVENGGRFSEDKKDSIDAIGKRRAIPGSIDFINHVFKEGGIVMFNSGIRQLRPSIDGIKKNLISAGIDKKYIQDWMFWTSGVNPLKEDGKTYDPTPWITGTKNSASEVDKNFWKVTSKNQRMNGVSDNPNGWDFSKSQAGSGNAVKTRVIMKIGDDFNDFFDDAYKSERNNAKNIEFFKKPEIEKLFKDVTGATGIKVVKEKNSKEIKIENLAWHQFNLQVPGNAMYGGWSSGYGYANYKKLWDALKQINQNSNDNKVQ
;
A
#
# COMPACT_ATOMS: atom_id res chain seq x y z
N MET A 1 17.78 48.21 -27.53
CA MET A 1 17.31 48.98 -26.36
C MET A 1 17.09 48.03 -25.20
N MET A 2 17.86 48.18 -24.12
CA MET A 2 17.91 47.25 -22.99
C MET A 2 16.83 47.53 -21.93
N LYS A 3 16.45 46.44 -21.26
CA LYS A 3 15.43 46.24 -20.22
C LYS A 3 15.53 47.23 -19.04
N LYS A 4 14.37 47.64 -18.51
CA LYS A 4 14.24 48.26 -17.18
C LYS A 4 13.89 47.18 -16.15
N TRP A 5 14.86 46.83 -15.31
CA TRP A 5 14.63 46.19 -14.02
C TRP A 5 14.59 47.29 -12.95
N LYS A 6 13.46 47.43 -12.26
CA LYS A 6 13.36 48.27 -11.05
C LYS A 6 13.50 47.37 -9.84
N PHE A 7 14.58 47.54 -9.09
CA PHE A 7 14.75 46.93 -7.77
C PHE A 7 13.89 47.68 -6.73
N ILE A 8 13.18 46.91 -5.91
CA ILE A 8 12.55 47.36 -4.67
C ILE A 8 13.57 47.12 -3.55
N LEU A 9 14.07 48.22 -2.96
CA LEU A 9 14.81 48.25 -1.71
C LEU A 9 13.95 49.05 -0.73
N GLY A 10 13.42 48.40 0.30
CA GLY A 10 12.70 49.11 1.35
C GLY A 10 11.83 48.22 2.22
N ALA A 11 12.45 47.49 3.16
CA ALA A 11 11.94 47.24 4.51
C ALA A 11 12.83 46.19 5.21
N MET A 12 13.88 46.63 5.90
CA MET A 12 14.49 45.84 6.97
C MET A 12 14.74 46.74 8.18
N SER A 13 14.06 46.41 9.28
CA SER A 13 14.35 46.85 10.64
C SER A 13 14.70 45.59 11.47
N PRO A 14 15.43 45.73 12.59
CA PRO A 14 16.54 44.84 12.90
C PRO A 14 16.14 43.66 13.79
N LEU A 15 16.56 42.45 13.39
CA LEU A 15 16.82 41.36 14.32
C LEU A 15 18.30 41.05 14.27
N ALA A 16 18.88 41.03 15.47
CA ALA A 16 20.30 41.11 15.73
C ALA A 16 21.09 39.90 15.22
N ALA A 17 22.32 40.22 14.77
CA ALA A 17 23.50 39.36 14.72
C ALA A 17 23.48 38.13 13.79
N LEU A 18 23.60 38.38 12.48
CA LEU A 18 24.37 37.55 11.55
C LEU A 18 25.19 38.50 10.66
N PRO A 19 26.54 38.44 10.65
CA PRO A 19 27.34 39.45 10.00
C PRO A 19 27.56 39.11 8.53
N LEU A 20 26.54 39.26 7.67
CA LEU A 20 26.76 39.16 6.23
C LEU A 20 25.90 40.15 5.44
N ILE A 21 26.62 41.08 4.81
CA ILE A 21 26.30 41.74 3.53
C ILE A 21 25.15 42.76 3.57
N VAL A 22 25.40 43.91 4.19
CA VAL A 22 24.86 45.20 3.71
C VAL A 22 26.04 46.13 3.42
N ALA A 23 26.89 45.73 2.49
CA ALA A 23 27.98 46.57 1.98
C ALA A 23 28.36 46.12 0.56
N SER A 24 27.45 46.27 -0.41
CA SER A 24 27.79 46.09 -1.83
C SER A 24 26.88 46.85 -2.79
N CYS A 25 26.35 48.02 -2.41
CA CYS A 25 25.65 48.88 -3.38
C CYS A 25 26.19 50.31 -3.48
N THR A 26 27.31 50.66 -2.84
CA THR A 26 27.89 52.00 -2.98
C THR A 26 29.39 52.06 -3.22
N ASN A 27 30.12 50.94 -3.29
CA ASN A 27 31.49 50.94 -3.75
C ASN A 27 31.65 50.01 -4.96
N LYS A 28 32.08 50.62 -6.07
CA LYS A 28 32.65 49.93 -7.24
C LYS A 28 33.87 49.13 -6.77
N THR A 29 33.61 47.92 -6.29
CA THR A 29 34.64 46.91 -6.11
C THR A 29 34.45 45.94 -7.26
N THR A 30 35.41 45.93 -8.17
CA THR A 30 35.59 44.92 -9.21
C THR A 30 35.84 43.57 -8.56
N SER A 31 34.79 42.88 -8.12
CA SER A 31 34.84 41.44 -7.93
C SER A 31 34.49 40.80 -9.26
N ASN A 32 35.49 40.32 -10.00
CA ASN A 32 35.33 39.39 -11.12
C ASN A 32 34.90 38.01 -10.60
N GLU A 33 33.95 37.95 -9.67
CA GLU A 33 33.35 36.68 -9.28
C GLU A 33 32.41 36.27 -10.39
N SER A 34 32.63 35.07 -10.92
CA SER A 34 31.74 34.55 -11.94
C SER A 34 30.35 34.35 -11.32
N ILE A 35 29.32 34.41 -12.16
CA ILE A 35 27.94 34.09 -11.73
C ILE A 35 27.90 32.71 -11.06
N GLU A 36 28.74 31.77 -11.50
CA GLU A 36 28.82 30.44 -10.91
C GLU A 36 29.43 30.46 -9.50
N ASP A 37 30.41 31.33 -9.23
CA ASP A 37 30.99 31.48 -7.88
C ASP A 37 29.99 32.10 -6.90
N ILE A 38 29.22 33.10 -7.35
CA ILE A 38 28.16 33.73 -6.57
C ILE A 38 27.07 32.70 -6.26
N LYS A 39 26.67 31.91 -7.26
CA LYS A 39 25.67 30.84 -7.11
C LYS A 39 26.16 29.77 -6.13
N LYS A 40 27.40 29.31 -6.26
CA LYS A 40 27.99 28.31 -5.35
C LYS A 40 28.04 28.82 -3.91
N LYS A 41 28.47 30.06 -3.69
CA LYS A 41 28.45 30.67 -2.36
C LYS A 41 27.04 30.79 -1.79
N LEU A 42 26.05 31.11 -2.63
CA LEU A 42 24.66 31.16 -2.22
C LEU A 42 24.14 29.77 -1.84
N GLU A 43 24.46 28.74 -2.64
CA GLU A 43 24.13 27.34 -2.36
C GLU A 43 24.79 26.86 -1.05
N ASP A 44 26.06 27.17 -0.83
CA ASP A 44 26.80 26.84 0.39
C ASP A 44 26.16 27.53 1.61
N ASN A 45 25.87 28.83 1.52
CA ASN A 45 25.22 29.58 2.60
C ASN A 45 23.81 29.07 2.90
N ILE A 46 23.02 28.75 1.87
CA ILE A 46 21.68 28.17 2.04
C ILE A 46 21.79 26.79 2.67
N SER A 47 22.77 25.96 2.28
CA SER A 47 22.92 24.60 2.81
C SER A 47 23.13 24.59 4.33
N GLN A 48 23.84 25.60 4.85
CA GLN A 48 24.15 25.79 6.27
C GLN A 48 22.97 26.30 7.12
N LEU A 49 21.90 26.81 6.50
CA LEU A 49 20.73 27.27 7.25
C LEU A 49 19.99 26.11 7.92
N SER A 50 19.44 26.36 9.11
CA SER A 50 18.47 25.47 9.77
C SER A 50 17.17 25.35 8.96
N LYS A 51 16.31 24.37 9.30
CA LYS A 51 15.02 24.17 8.63
C LYS A 51 14.15 25.42 8.76
N GLU A 52 14.13 26.03 9.93
CA GLU A 52 13.36 27.24 10.27
C GLU A 52 13.88 28.47 9.50
N GLN A 53 15.20 28.63 9.39
CA GLN A 53 15.80 29.73 8.62
C GLN A 53 15.58 29.57 7.11
N LYS A 54 15.62 28.33 6.58
CA LYS A 54 15.26 28.05 5.19
C LYS A 54 13.81 28.43 4.92
N LEU A 55 12.90 28.09 5.85
CA LEU A 55 11.49 28.47 5.78
C LEU A 55 11.28 30.00 5.80
N ASP A 56 11.95 30.71 6.71
CA ASP A 56 11.89 32.18 6.77
C ASP A 56 12.44 32.83 5.49
N LEU A 57 13.55 32.32 4.95
CA LEU A 57 14.11 32.78 3.67
C LEU A 57 13.11 32.57 2.52
N ILE A 58 12.50 31.39 2.42
CA ILE A 58 11.48 31.08 1.40
C ILE A 58 10.29 32.02 1.53
N ASN A 59 9.82 32.30 2.76
CA ASN A 59 8.70 33.22 3.01
C ASN A 59 9.01 34.67 2.65
N LYS A 60 10.28 35.08 2.70
CA LYS A 60 10.75 36.44 2.34
C LYS A 60 11.02 36.61 0.86
N ILE A 61 11.22 35.52 0.11
CA ILE A 61 11.32 35.58 -1.35
C ILE A 61 9.89 35.80 -1.88
N ASP A 62 9.67 36.85 -2.68
CA ASP A 62 8.43 36.98 -3.45
C ASP A 62 8.45 35.96 -4.59
N ILE A 63 8.18 34.71 -4.22
CA ILE A 63 8.13 33.54 -5.09
C ILE A 63 7.10 33.74 -6.20
N ASN A 64 6.07 34.56 -5.96
CA ASN A 64 5.02 34.81 -6.93
C ASN A 64 5.45 35.69 -8.09
N GLN A 65 6.37 36.62 -7.87
CA GLN A 65 6.95 37.44 -8.93
C GLN A 65 8.19 36.81 -9.58
N THR A 66 8.80 35.82 -8.92
CA THR A 66 10.11 35.28 -9.32
C THR A 66 10.02 33.93 -10.02
N LEU A 67 9.08 33.07 -9.63
CA LEU A 67 8.93 31.71 -10.16
C LEU A 67 7.60 31.55 -10.89
N ASP A 68 7.63 30.87 -12.03
CA ASP A 68 6.41 30.38 -12.68
C ASP A 68 5.82 29.16 -11.95
N ALA A 69 4.63 28.71 -12.37
CA ALA A 69 3.94 27.60 -11.71
C ALA A 69 4.71 26.26 -11.80
N ASP A 70 5.45 26.03 -12.89
CA ASP A 70 6.24 24.80 -13.07
C ASP A 70 7.47 24.80 -12.16
N GLN A 71 8.13 25.95 -12.03
CA GLN A 71 9.25 26.15 -11.12
C GLN A 71 8.82 26.04 -9.66
N LYS A 72 7.63 26.55 -9.29
CA LYS A 72 7.04 26.35 -7.96
C LYS A 72 6.78 24.86 -7.69
N ALA A 73 6.21 24.15 -8.65
CA ALA A 73 5.95 22.71 -8.50
C ALA A 73 7.24 21.89 -8.37
N GLU A 74 8.29 22.25 -9.09
CA GLU A 74 9.61 21.64 -8.96
C GLU A 74 10.22 21.91 -7.58
N LEU A 75 10.14 23.14 -7.10
CA LEU A 75 10.64 23.52 -5.77
C LEU A 75 9.92 22.76 -4.66
N ILE A 76 8.59 22.67 -4.70
CA ILE A 76 7.79 21.88 -3.75
C ILE A 76 8.25 20.42 -3.78
N SER A 77 8.38 19.83 -4.97
CA SER A 77 8.80 18.42 -5.13
C SER A 77 10.20 18.15 -4.56
N LYS A 78 11.13 19.12 -4.67
CA LYS A 78 12.49 19.01 -4.11
C LYS A 78 12.49 19.08 -2.58
N PHE A 79 11.66 19.93 -1.98
CA PHE A 79 11.55 20.04 -0.53
C PHE A 79 10.76 18.91 0.11
N ASN A 80 9.66 18.51 -0.53
CA ASN A 80 8.79 17.46 -0.06
C ASN A 80 8.14 16.74 -1.26
N SER A 81 8.72 15.62 -1.65
CA SER A 81 8.22 14.86 -2.80
C SER A 81 6.81 14.33 -2.57
N GLY A 82 6.42 14.13 -1.30
CA GLY A 82 5.11 13.64 -0.86
C GLY A 82 4.09 14.75 -0.63
N ALA A 83 4.36 16.00 -1.02
CA ALA A 83 3.33 17.04 -0.95
C ALA A 83 2.07 16.69 -1.76
N GLY A 84 2.21 15.86 -2.81
CA GLY A 84 1.11 15.46 -3.70
C GLY A 84 0.05 14.54 -3.05
N ILE A 85 0.32 13.95 -1.89
CA ILE A 85 -0.57 12.98 -1.21
C ILE A 85 -1.21 13.55 0.05
N VAL A 86 -0.88 14.77 0.46
CA VAL A 86 -1.40 15.40 1.69
C VAL A 86 -2.92 15.36 1.73
N ALA A 87 -3.58 15.82 0.66
CA ALA A 87 -5.04 15.84 0.59
C ALA A 87 -5.64 14.43 0.66
N SER A 88 -4.99 13.43 0.06
CA SER A 88 -5.45 12.04 0.07
C SER A 88 -5.40 11.43 1.48
N ILE A 89 -4.31 11.65 2.21
CA ILE A 89 -4.18 11.24 3.63
C ILE A 89 -5.28 11.89 4.46
N VAL A 90 -5.43 13.21 4.34
CA VAL A 90 -6.42 13.95 5.14
C VAL A 90 -7.84 13.49 4.82
N TRP A 91 -8.18 13.31 3.54
CA TRP A 91 -9.48 12.79 3.11
C TRP A 91 -9.73 11.40 3.69
N PHE A 92 -8.79 10.46 3.52
CA PHE A 92 -8.97 9.09 3.97
C PHE A 92 -9.10 8.99 5.51
N MET A 93 -8.35 9.79 6.26
CA MET A 93 -8.35 9.72 7.72
C MET A 93 -9.54 10.44 8.37
N ASN A 94 -9.95 11.58 7.80
CA ASN A 94 -10.86 12.52 8.46
C ASN A 94 -12.23 12.70 7.76
N SER A 95 -12.37 12.33 6.49
CA SER A 95 -13.62 12.56 5.76
C SER A 95 -14.72 11.58 6.18
N ALA A 96 -15.97 12.05 6.15
CA ALA A 96 -17.12 11.18 6.33
C ALA A 96 -17.30 10.26 5.11
N GLU A 97 -16.97 10.77 3.92
CA GLU A 97 -17.06 10.09 2.64
C GLU A 97 -16.22 8.81 2.62
N ALA A 98 -14.96 8.89 3.04
CA ALA A 98 -14.08 7.72 3.13
C ALA A 98 -14.66 6.66 4.09
N ARG A 99 -15.13 7.10 5.27
CA ARG A 99 -15.72 6.20 6.28
C ARG A 99 -16.99 5.52 5.78
N ILE A 100 -17.89 6.26 5.13
CA ILE A 100 -19.12 5.71 4.56
C ILE A 100 -18.78 4.70 3.48
N ALA A 101 -17.84 5.02 2.58
CA ALA A 101 -17.43 4.13 1.51
C ALA A 101 -16.77 2.84 2.03
N GLN A 102 -15.98 2.91 3.11
CA GLN A 102 -15.42 1.73 3.78
C GLN A 102 -16.51 0.83 4.38
N ILE A 103 -17.50 1.41 5.08
CA ILE A 103 -18.64 0.66 5.64
C ILE A 103 -19.44 -0.01 4.51
N GLN A 104 -19.71 0.71 3.42
CA GLN A 104 -20.42 0.16 2.27
C GLN A 104 -19.65 -0.98 1.61
N ALA A 105 -18.33 -0.86 1.48
CA ALA A 105 -17.48 -1.92 0.94
C ALA A 105 -17.57 -3.19 1.80
N TYR A 106 -17.47 -3.06 3.12
CA TYR A 106 -17.57 -4.21 4.02
C TYR A 106 -18.99 -4.79 4.15
N GLN A 107 -20.03 -3.97 3.97
CA GLN A 107 -21.39 -4.50 3.83
C GLN A 107 -21.54 -5.34 2.56
N LEU A 108 -20.97 -4.88 1.44
CA LEU A 108 -20.92 -5.66 0.20
C LEU A 108 -20.09 -6.94 0.37
N ALA A 109 -18.99 -6.88 1.12
CA ALA A 109 -18.16 -8.02 1.48
C ALA A 109 -18.99 -9.15 2.12
N THR A 110 -19.77 -8.78 3.15
CA THR A 110 -20.67 -9.69 3.87
C THR A 110 -21.67 -10.34 2.93
N ILE A 111 -22.34 -9.55 2.10
CA ILE A 111 -23.34 -10.06 1.13
C ILE A 111 -22.68 -11.03 0.12
N ALA A 112 -21.52 -10.66 -0.41
CA ALA A 112 -20.78 -11.49 -1.37
C ALA A 112 -20.33 -12.82 -0.74
N PHE A 113 -19.78 -12.78 0.47
CA PHE A 113 -19.39 -13.96 1.22
C PHE A 113 -20.58 -14.91 1.46
N ASP A 114 -21.73 -14.37 1.90
CA ASP A 114 -22.94 -15.17 2.12
C ASP A 114 -23.45 -15.81 0.83
N ASN A 115 -23.31 -15.13 -0.31
CA ASN A 115 -23.67 -15.71 -1.61
C ASN A 115 -22.70 -16.79 -2.06
N LEU A 116 -21.39 -16.63 -1.84
CA LEU A 116 -20.39 -17.67 -2.11
C LEU A 116 -20.63 -18.90 -1.23
N LYS A 117 -21.04 -18.72 0.03
CA LYS A 117 -21.42 -19.81 0.93
C LYS A 117 -22.60 -20.63 0.40
N LYS A 118 -23.59 -20.01 -0.26
CA LYS A 118 -24.70 -20.74 -0.92
C LYS A 118 -24.22 -21.67 -2.05
N LYS A 119 -23.03 -21.43 -2.62
CA LYS A 119 -22.41 -22.25 -3.66
C LYS A 119 -21.51 -23.36 -3.11
N ALA A 120 -21.39 -23.48 -1.78
CA ALA A 120 -20.44 -24.40 -1.11
C ALA A 120 -20.48 -25.83 -1.62
N ALA A 121 -21.66 -26.39 -1.89
CA ALA A 121 -21.80 -27.76 -2.38
C ALA A 121 -21.16 -27.94 -3.78
N ASN A 122 -21.41 -27.00 -4.69
CA ASN A 122 -20.84 -27.03 -6.05
C ASN A 122 -19.33 -26.78 -6.02
N ASP A 123 -18.90 -25.88 -5.14
CA ASP A 123 -17.51 -25.45 -5.01
C ASP A 123 -16.67 -26.35 -4.10
N LYS A 124 -17.28 -27.42 -3.55
CA LYS A 124 -16.65 -28.38 -2.62
C LYS A 124 -16.05 -27.71 -1.38
N MET A 125 -16.76 -26.77 -0.79
CA MET A 125 -16.32 -26.05 0.41
C MET A 125 -16.79 -26.75 1.69
N ASP A 126 -15.93 -26.78 2.70
CA ASP A 126 -16.19 -27.30 4.04
C ASP A 126 -16.15 -26.17 5.07
N TYR A 127 -17.32 -25.57 5.31
CA TYR A 127 -17.51 -24.55 6.35
C TYR A 127 -17.61 -25.14 7.76
N SER A 128 -17.60 -26.47 7.91
CA SER A 128 -17.65 -27.13 9.23
C SER A 128 -16.26 -27.41 9.80
N ALA A 129 -15.20 -27.20 9.01
CA ALA A 129 -13.83 -27.45 9.42
C ALA A 129 -13.34 -26.52 10.54
N LEU A 130 -13.89 -25.30 10.66
CA LEU A 130 -13.59 -24.38 11.75
C LEU A 130 -14.42 -24.72 12.99
N ASN A 131 -13.76 -25.01 14.11
CA ASN A 131 -14.42 -25.27 15.39
C ASN A 131 -14.65 -23.96 16.17
N SER A 132 -15.54 -24.04 17.16
CA SER A 132 -15.90 -22.92 18.04
C SER A 132 -14.75 -22.44 18.94
N ASP A 133 -13.72 -23.27 19.14
CA ASP A 133 -12.47 -22.95 19.86
C ASP A 133 -11.41 -22.31 18.94
N GLY A 134 -11.74 -22.09 17.66
CA GLY A 134 -10.85 -21.50 16.67
C GLY A 134 -9.89 -22.48 16.01
N THR A 135 -9.88 -23.76 16.38
CA THR A 135 -9.08 -24.77 15.68
C THR A 135 -9.71 -25.11 14.32
N VAL A 136 -8.86 -25.42 13.33
CA VAL A 136 -9.30 -25.77 11.97
C VAL A 136 -8.91 -27.21 11.68
N LYS A 137 -9.88 -28.08 11.46
CA LYS A 137 -9.67 -29.50 11.13
C LYS A 137 -9.24 -29.68 9.67
N ASN A 138 -8.70 -30.86 9.37
CA ASN A 138 -8.60 -31.31 7.98
C ASN A 138 -10.03 -31.37 7.40
N PRO A 139 -10.27 -30.82 6.19
CA PRO A 139 -11.59 -30.88 5.59
C PRO A 139 -11.95 -32.31 5.19
N GLU A 140 -13.24 -32.59 5.00
CA GLU A 140 -13.70 -33.86 4.46
C GLU A 140 -13.04 -34.20 3.10
N THR A 141 -12.95 -35.49 2.78
CA THR A 141 -12.32 -35.96 1.54
C THR A 141 -12.90 -35.27 0.30
N GLY A 142 -12.03 -34.60 -0.45
CA GLY A 142 -12.40 -33.89 -1.68
C GLY A 142 -12.99 -32.50 -1.48
N LYS A 143 -13.11 -32.02 -0.23
CA LYS A 143 -13.53 -30.66 0.12
C LYS A 143 -12.34 -29.78 0.55
N PHE A 144 -12.62 -28.48 0.67
CA PHE A 144 -11.64 -27.44 0.97
C PHE A 144 -12.20 -26.44 1.98
N VAL A 145 -11.36 -25.97 2.89
CA VAL A 145 -11.72 -24.89 3.82
C VAL A 145 -11.78 -23.56 3.04
N PRO A 146 -12.89 -22.81 3.12
CA PRO A 146 -13.04 -21.53 2.41
C PRO A 146 -12.24 -20.42 3.08
N VAL A 147 -11.44 -19.72 2.28
CA VAL A 147 -10.55 -18.63 2.73
C VAL A 147 -11.00 -17.29 2.15
N VAL A 148 -11.11 -16.29 3.02
CA VAL A 148 -11.10 -14.88 2.65
C VAL A 148 -9.68 -14.35 2.84
N PHE A 149 -9.07 -13.85 1.76
CA PHE A 149 -7.69 -13.38 1.77
C PHE A 149 -7.65 -11.86 1.69
N MET A 150 -7.16 -11.20 2.74
CA MET A 150 -7.25 -9.75 2.90
C MET A 150 -5.87 -9.11 2.95
N ASP A 151 -5.67 -7.93 2.36
CA ASP A 151 -4.56 -7.08 2.77
C ASP A 151 -4.78 -6.52 4.18
N ILE A 152 -3.74 -5.97 4.79
CA ILE A 152 -3.72 -5.39 6.14
C ILE A 152 -3.70 -3.87 6.06
N ASP A 153 -2.71 -3.33 5.36
CA ASP A 153 -2.49 -1.89 5.19
C ASP A 153 -3.65 -1.27 4.42
N GLU A 154 -4.24 -0.19 4.95
CA GLU A 154 -5.39 0.57 4.41
C GLU A 154 -6.66 -0.24 4.10
N THR A 155 -6.64 -1.55 4.35
CA THR A 155 -7.73 -2.50 4.15
C THR A 155 -8.34 -2.88 5.49
N ILE A 156 -7.53 -3.34 6.45
CA ILE A 156 -7.99 -3.68 7.82
C ILE A 156 -7.59 -2.58 8.79
N PHE A 157 -6.39 -2.05 8.67
CA PHE A 157 -5.85 -1.04 9.59
C PHE A 157 -5.34 0.17 8.84
N VAL A 158 -5.58 1.36 9.38
CA VAL A 158 -4.97 2.60 8.88
C VAL A 158 -3.48 2.69 9.28
N ASN A 159 -2.66 3.28 8.43
CA ASN A 159 -1.24 3.62 8.66
C ASN A 159 -1.04 5.12 9.02
N GLU A 160 -1.99 5.71 9.72
CA GLU A 160 -2.10 7.17 9.94
C GLU A 160 -0.81 7.86 10.40
N TYR A 161 -0.08 7.25 11.34
CA TYR A 161 1.16 7.82 11.85
C TYR A 161 2.32 7.73 10.85
N THR A 162 2.57 6.56 10.26
CA THR A 162 3.72 6.36 9.36
C THR A 162 3.56 7.15 8.08
N GLU A 163 2.34 7.29 7.59
CA GLU A 163 1.99 8.07 6.41
C GLU A 163 2.13 9.57 6.64
N SER A 164 1.52 10.09 7.71
CA SER A 164 1.65 11.51 8.05
C SER A 164 3.10 11.87 8.38
N TRP A 165 3.81 11.02 9.14
CA TRP A 165 5.22 11.21 9.45
C TRP A 165 6.08 11.22 8.18
N SER A 166 5.82 10.34 7.21
CA SER A 166 6.57 10.31 5.95
C SER A 166 6.50 11.66 5.24
N VAL A 167 5.34 12.31 5.24
CA VAL A 167 5.15 13.63 4.62
C VAL A 167 5.68 14.76 5.50
N VAL A 168 5.34 14.81 6.78
CA VAL A 168 5.64 15.95 7.67
C VAL A 168 7.11 15.99 8.08
N GLU A 169 7.70 14.83 8.39
CA GLU A 169 9.04 14.73 8.99
C GLU A 169 10.08 14.15 8.04
N ASN A 170 9.67 13.27 7.11
CA ASN A 170 10.61 12.57 6.23
C ASN A 170 10.61 13.08 4.77
N GLY A 171 10.13 14.31 4.54
CA GLY A 171 10.17 14.95 3.21
C GLY A 171 9.42 14.20 2.12
N GLY A 172 8.38 13.45 2.51
CA GLY A 172 7.58 12.62 1.63
C GLY A 172 8.20 11.27 1.26
N ARG A 173 9.21 10.81 2.00
CA ARG A 173 9.88 9.53 1.75
C ARG A 173 9.36 8.46 2.69
N PHE A 174 9.04 7.30 2.13
CA PHE A 174 8.70 6.12 2.90
C PHE A 174 9.95 5.54 3.58
N SER A 175 9.80 5.02 4.80
CA SER A 175 10.85 4.30 5.52
C SER A 175 10.28 2.98 6.06
N GLU A 176 10.79 1.89 5.52
CA GLU A 176 10.37 0.53 5.90
C GLU A 176 10.70 0.23 7.37
N ASP A 177 11.93 0.52 7.81
CA ASP A 177 12.32 0.30 9.21
C ASP A 177 11.49 1.12 10.19
N LYS A 178 11.11 2.36 9.79
CA LYS A 178 10.18 3.15 10.57
C LYS A 178 8.82 2.48 10.63
N LYS A 179 8.29 2.00 9.49
CA LYS A 179 7.00 1.30 9.44
C LYS A 179 7.00 0.08 10.36
N ASP A 180 8.01 -0.79 10.25
CA ASP A 180 8.11 -1.98 11.11
C ASP A 180 8.20 -1.66 12.59
N SER A 181 8.95 -0.61 12.96
CA SER A 181 9.01 -0.17 14.35
C SER A 181 7.65 0.27 14.90
N ILE A 182 6.78 0.81 14.04
CA ILE A 182 5.42 1.23 14.41
C ILE A 182 4.45 0.06 14.39
N ASP A 183 4.53 -0.83 13.40
CA ASP A 183 3.72 -2.04 13.33
C ASP A 183 3.95 -2.91 14.59
N ALA A 184 5.20 -3.06 15.03
CA ALA A 184 5.57 -3.80 16.23
C ALA A 184 4.95 -3.26 17.54
N ILE A 185 4.56 -1.99 17.60
CA ILE A 185 3.92 -1.40 18.79
C ILE A 185 2.49 -1.96 18.99
N GLY A 186 1.82 -2.30 17.89
CA GLY A 186 0.43 -2.80 17.90
C GLY A 186 -0.55 -1.79 18.49
N LYS A 187 -0.64 -0.62 17.84
CA LYS A 187 -1.62 0.45 18.17
C LYS A 187 -2.33 1.04 16.93
N ARG A 188 -2.47 0.25 15.86
CA ARG A 188 -3.16 0.73 14.65
C ARG A 188 -4.67 0.67 14.82
N ARG A 189 -5.36 1.64 14.23
CA ARG A 189 -6.81 1.74 14.27
C ARG A 189 -7.44 0.95 13.13
N ALA A 190 -8.53 0.25 13.41
CA ALA A 190 -9.24 -0.53 12.40
C ALA A 190 -10.00 0.37 11.41
N ILE A 191 -10.07 -0.08 10.17
CA ILE A 191 -10.94 0.45 9.13
C ILE A 191 -12.39 0.11 9.50
N PRO A 192 -13.33 1.07 9.48
CA PRO A 192 -14.76 0.82 9.70
C PRO A 192 -15.30 -0.37 8.89
N GLY A 193 -15.99 -1.29 9.58
CA GLY A 193 -16.58 -2.50 8.99
C GLY A 193 -15.64 -3.70 8.82
N SER A 194 -14.31 -3.49 8.82
CA SER A 194 -13.34 -4.58 8.59
C SER A 194 -13.39 -5.68 9.64
N ILE A 195 -13.44 -5.31 10.93
CA ILE A 195 -13.47 -6.25 12.04
C ILE A 195 -14.80 -7.00 12.13
N ASP A 196 -15.91 -6.30 11.91
CA ASP A 196 -17.25 -6.92 11.89
C ASP A 196 -17.33 -7.98 10.78
N PHE A 197 -16.79 -7.67 9.60
CA PHE A 197 -16.71 -8.62 8.50
C PHE A 197 -15.80 -9.82 8.82
N ILE A 198 -14.62 -9.61 9.40
CA ILE A 198 -13.73 -10.72 9.81
C ILE A 198 -14.44 -11.65 10.81
N ASN A 199 -15.12 -11.07 11.81
CA ASN A 199 -15.89 -11.83 12.79
C ASN A 199 -17.06 -12.59 12.13
N HIS A 200 -17.72 -11.99 11.13
CA HIS A 200 -18.75 -12.66 10.33
C HIS A 200 -18.20 -13.88 9.59
N VAL A 201 -17.05 -13.76 8.93
CA VAL A 201 -16.41 -14.88 8.22
C VAL A 201 -16.16 -16.06 9.16
N PHE A 202 -15.58 -15.82 10.33
CA PHE A 202 -15.34 -16.86 11.33
C PHE A 202 -16.63 -17.46 11.88
N LYS A 203 -17.62 -16.62 12.20
CA LYS A 203 -18.93 -17.08 12.69
C LYS A 203 -19.62 -18.01 11.68
N GLU A 204 -19.45 -17.73 10.40
CA GLU A 204 -20.06 -18.49 9.31
C GLU A 204 -19.22 -19.68 8.84
N GLY A 205 -18.09 -19.98 9.50
CA GLY A 205 -17.28 -21.18 9.26
C GLY A 205 -16.16 -21.01 8.21
N GLY A 206 -15.97 -19.82 7.69
CA GLY A 206 -14.81 -19.47 6.86
C GLY A 206 -13.61 -19.07 7.71
N ILE A 207 -12.43 -19.03 7.08
CA ILE A 207 -11.22 -18.51 7.72
C ILE A 207 -10.69 -17.28 6.99
N VAL A 208 -10.03 -16.40 7.73
CA VAL A 208 -9.34 -15.23 7.18
C VAL A 208 -7.84 -15.49 7.15
N MET A 209 -7.21 -15.17 6.03
CA MET A 209 -5.75 -15.06 5.91
C MET A 209 -5.39 -13.65 5.46
N PHE A 210 -4.15 -13.22 5.73
CA PHE A 210 -3.67 -11.88 5.45
C PHE A 210 -2.51 -11.88 4.43
N ASN A 211 -2.70 -11.21 3.30
CA ASN A 211 -1.72 -11.09 2.22
C ASN A 211 -1.21 -9.66 2.09
N SER A 212 -0.15 -9.35 2.83
CA SER A 212 0.33 -7.97 2.92
C SER A 212 1.78 -7.78 2.47
N GLY A 213 2.11 -6.53 2.14
CA GLY A 213 3.48 -6.09 1.85
C GLY A 213 4.36 -5.95 3.08
N ILE A 214 3.77 -5.94 4.29
CA ILE A 214 4.49 -5.90 5.57
C ILE A 214 5.55 -7.01 5.60
N ARG A 215 6.75 -6.71 6.10
CA ARG A 215 7.77 -7.75 6.31
C ARG A 215 7.28 -8.72 7.38
N GLN A 216 7.44 -10.02 7.15
CA GLN A 216 7.05 -11.07 8.10
C GLN A 216 7.96 -11.16 9.34
N LEU A 217 8.38 -10.03 9.91
CA LEU A 217 9.18 -9.96 11.13
C LEU A 217 8.32 -10.34 12.33
N ARG A 218 8.87 -11.15 13.25
CA ARG A 218 8.13 -11.55 14.47
C ARG A 218 7.53 -10.37 15.24
N PRO A 219 8.27 -9.27 15.53
CA PRO A 219 7.69 -8.12 16.22
C PRO A 219 6.52 -7.47 15.46
N SER A 220 6.64 -7.30 14.15
CA SER A 220 5.56 -6.72 13.32
C SER A 220 4.31 -7.58 13.35
N ILE A 221 4.46 -8.91 13.19
CA ILE A 221 3.33 -9.86 13.26
C ILE A 221 2.68 -9.84 14.65
N ASP A 222 3.46 -9.83 15.73
CA ASP A 222 2.94 -9.74 17.10
C ASP A 222 2.18 -8.44 17.35
N GLY A 223 2.70 -7.32 16.85
CA GLY A 223 2.01 -6.04 16.91
C GLY A 223 0.69 -6.04 16.15
N ILE A 224 0.64 -6.66 14.96
CA ILE A 224 -0.61 -6.82 14.19
C ILE A 224 -1.60 -7.73 14.92
N LYS A 225 -1.15 -8.86 15.48
CA LYS A 225 -2.01 -9.72 16.31
C LYS A 225 -2.62 -8.93 17.47
N LYS A 226 -1.83 -8.10 18.14
CA LYS A 226 -2.31 -7.21 19.20
C LYS A 226 -3.36 -6.22 18.68
N ASN A 227 -3.16 -5.62 17.50
CA ASN A 227 -4.16 -4.76 16.86
C ASN A 227 -5.48 -5.52 16.68
N LEU A 228 -5.45 -6.71 16.06
CA LEU A 228 -6.64 -7.53 15.78
C LEU A 228 -7.40 -7.88 17.07
N ILE A 229 -6.70 -8.29 18.13
CA ILE A 229 -7.30 -8.58 19.44
C ILE A 229 -7.94 -7.31 20.01
N SER A 230 -7.19 -6.21 20.03
CA SER A 230 -7.68 -4.94 20.60
C SER A 230 -8.87 -4.35 19.86
N ALA A 231 -8.98 -4.64 18.56
CA ALA A 231 -10.05 -4.17 17.70
C ALA A 231 -11.33 -5.04 17.81
N GLY A 232 -11.25 -6.22 18.44
CA GLY A 232 -12.43 -7.05 18.75
C GLY A 232 -12.46 -8.43 18.09
N ILE A 233 -11.35 -8.92 17.52
CA ILE A 233 -11.26 -10.31 17.05
C ILE A 233 -10.86 -11.19 18.23
N ASP A 234 -11.64 -12.26 18.48
CA ASP A 234 -11.34 -13.22 19.55
C ASP A 234 -9.96 -13.86 19.32
N LYS A 235 -9.11 -13.82 20.35
CA LYS A 235 -7.74 -14.33 20.34
C LYS A 235 -7.64 -15.77 19.85
N LYS A 236 -8.68 -16.59 20.08
CA LYS A 236 -8.68 -18.00 19.64
C LYS A 236 -8.56 -18.17 18.12
N TYR A 237 -9.03 -17.18 17.35
CA TYR A 237 -8.93 -17.20 15.89
C TYR A 237 -7.60 -16.69 15.37
N ILE A 238 -6.76 -16.04 16.20
CA ILE A 238 -5.57 -15.32 15.74
C ILE A 238 -4.32 -16.21 15.82
N GLN A 239 -3.94 -16.77 14.67
CA GLN A 239 -2.89 -17.78 14.55
C GLN A 239 -1.78 -17.36 13.57
N ASP A 240 -0.57 -17.89 13.71
CA ASP A 240 0.55 -17.55 12.83
C ASP A 240 0.30 -17.98 11.37
N TRP A 241 -0.45 -19.07 11.16
CA TRP A 241 -0.79 -19.56 9.82
C TRP A 241 -1.63 -18.58 8.99
N MET A 242 -2.23 -17.57 9.62
CA MET A 242 -2.99 -16.54 8.94
C MET A 242 -2.11 -15.55 8.19
N PHE A 243 -0.82 -15.42 8.54
CA PHE A 243 0.03 -14.34 8.06
C PHE A 243 0.87 -14.78 6.86
N TRP A 244 0.45 -14.32 5.67
CA TRP A 244 1.07 -14.56 4.37
C TRP A 244 1.66 -13.27 3.81
N THR A 245 2.61 -12.71 4.54
CA THR A 245 3.17 -11.38 4.27
C THR A 245 4.49 -11.47 3.50
N SER A 246 5.17 -10.33 3.29
CA SER A 246 6.43 -10.29 2.55
C SER A 246 7.49 -11.17 3.24
N GLY A 247 8.08 -12.09 2.47
CA GLY A 247 9.03 -13.10 2.94
C GLY A 247 8.48 -14.53 3.00
N VAL A 248 7.16 -14.73 2.87
CA VAL A 248 6.56 -16.08 2.82
C VAL A 248 6.79 -16.73 1.46
N ASN A 249 7.34 -17.96 1.45
CA ASN A 249 7.40 -18.81 0.27
C ASN A 249 6.48 -20.03 0.46
N PRO A 250 5.42 -20.22 -0.34
CA PRO A 250 4.63 -21.45 -0.28
C PRO A 250 5.43 -22.68 -0.70
N LEU A 251 6.54 -22.52 -1.43
CA LEU A 251 7.38 -23.61 -1.91
C LEU A 251 8.62 -23.78 -1.04
N LYS A 252 9.11 -25.01 -0.95
CA LYS A 252 10.42 -25.34 -0.38
C LYS A 252 11.54 -24.81 -1.28
N GLU A 253 12.77 -24.93 -0.80
CA GLU A 253 13.99 -24.52 -1.53
C GLU A 253 14.14 -25.19 -2.91
N ASP A 254 13.52 -26.35 -3.12
CA ASP A 254 13.50 -27.04 -4.42
C ASP A 254 12.67 -26.32 -5.49
N GLY A 255 11.84 -25.33 -5.10
CA GLY A 255 10.94 -24.58 -5.96
C GLY A 255 9.85 -25.42 -6.62
N LYS A 256 9.59 -26.65 -6.14
CA LYS A 256 8.67 -27.62 -6.74
C LYS A 256 7.67 -28.18 -5.74
N THR A 257 8.07 -28.37 -4.50
CA THR A 257 7.22 -28.93 -3.46
C THR A 257 6.74 -27.84 -2.50
N TYR A 258 5.52 -27.97 -2.00
CA TYR A 258 4.98 -27.03 -1.03
C TYR A 258 5.61 -27.23 0.35
N ASP A 259 5.98 -26.12 1.00
CA ASP A 259 6.27 -26.09 2.43
C ASP A 259 4.92 -26.19 3.17
N PRO A 260 4.70 -27.16 4.07
CA PRO A 260 3.46 -27.24 4.84
C PRO A 260 3.27 -26.10 5.85
N THR A 261 4.33 -25.34 6.15
CA THR A 261 4.36 -24.29 7.21
C THR A 261 5.03 -22.98 6.76
N PRO A 262 4.67 -22.41 5.60
CA PRO A 262 5.46 -21.34 4.97
C PRO A 262 5.48 -20.03 5.78
N TRP A 263 4.52 -19.83 6.70
CA TRP A 263 4.47 -18.67 7.61
C TRP A 263 5.57 -18.69 8.69
N ILE A 264 6.11 -19.87 9.04
CA ILE A 264 7.17 -19.99 10.05
C ILE A 264 8.46 -19.40 9.51
N THR A 265 8.80 -19.70 8.26
CA THR A 265 10.06 -19.31 7.62
C THR A 265 10.24 -17.79 7.59
N GLY A 266 9.16 -17.03 7.35
CA GLY A 266 9.21 -15.57 7.39
C GLY A 266 9.51 -15.01 8.79
N THR A 267 8.96 -15.61 9.85
CA THR A 267 9.07 -15.10 11.23
C THR A 267 10.35 -15.48 11.97
N LYS A 268 11.14 -16.42 11.43
CA LYS A 268 12.41 -16.86 12.03
C LYS A 268 13.56 -15.86 11.85
N ASN A 269 13.43 -14.90 10.92
CA ASN A 269 14.50 -13.94 10.64
C ASN A 269 14.38 -12.72 11.56
N SER A 270 15.49 -12.31 12.18
CA SER A 270 15.58 -11.00 12.82
C SER A 270 15.64 -9.87 11.77
N ALA A 271 15.27 -8.65 12.15
CA ALA A 271 15.33 -7.48 11.24
C ALA A 271 16.75 -7.25 10.66
N SER A 272 17.79 -7.64 11.41
CA SER A 272 19.20 -7.60 11.00
C SER A 272 19.61 -8.73 10.05
N GLU A 273 18.87 -9.83 10.01
CA GLU A 273 19.14 -11.00 9.14
C GLU A 273 18.31 -10.97 7.84
N VAL A 274 17.44 -9.97 7.67
CA VAL A 274 16.71 -9.72 6.43
C VAL A 274 17.71 -9.26 5.35
N ASP A 275 18.31 -10.22 4.65
CA ASP A 275 19.11 -9.94 3.45
C ASP A 275 18.24 -9.29 2.36
N LYS A 276 18.87 -8.57 1.43
CA LYS A 276 18.26 -7.97 0.23
C LYS A 276 17.45 -8.96 -0.61
N ASN A 277 17.67 -10.27 -0.43
CA ASN A 277 16.94 -11.35 -1.09
C ASN A 277 15.60 -11.72 -0.43
N PHE A 278 15.36 -11.31 0.83
CA PHE A 278 14.07 -11.52 1.52
C PHE A 278 12.88 -10.89 0.76
N TRP A 279 13.14 -9.82 0.01
CA TRP A 279 12.16 -9.07 -0.79
C TRP A 279 11.75 -9.74 -2.10
N LYS A 280 12.44 -10.81 -2.52
CA LYS A 280 12.26 -11.43 -3.85
C LYS A 280 11.58 -12.80 -3.79
N VAL A 281 11.05 -13.18 -2.64
CA VAL A 281 10.63 -14.56 -2.39
C VAL A 281 9.37 -14.91 -3.18
N THR A 282 8.28 -14.15 -3.00
CA THR A 282 7.05 -14.31 -3.79
C THR A 282 6.24 -13.01 -3.89
N SER A 283 5.46 -12.88 -4.96
CA SER A 283 4.45 -11.84 -5.11
C SER A 283 3.18 -12.12 -4.28
N LYS A 284 2.31 -11.11 -4.11
CA LYS A 284 0.99 -11.28 -3.48
C LYS A 284 0.18 -12.33 -4.26
N ASN A 285 0.19 -12.27 -5.58
CA ASN A 285 -0.53 -13.21 -6.43
C ASN A 285 0.00 -14.66 -6.31
N GLN A 286 1.32 -14.84 -6.24
CA GLN A 286 1.91 -16.17 -6.00
C GLN A 286 1.51 -16.75 -4.64
N ARG A 287 1.42 -15.94 -3.58
CA ARG A 287 0.92 -16.40 -2.27
C ARG A 287 -0.55 -16.81 -2.34
N MET A 288 -1.39 -16.03 -3.02
CA MET A 288 -2.81 -16.36 -3.24
C MET A 288 -3.00 -17.69 -3.98
N ASN A 289 -2.24 -17.89 -5.05
CA ASN A 289 -2.24 -19.14 -5.79
C ASN A 289 -1.75 -20.28 -4.89
N GLY A 290 -0.62 -20.05 -4.19
CA GLY A 290 -0.03 -21.00 -3.25
C GLY A 290 -1.05 -21.56 -2.26
N VAL A 291 -1.80 -20.69 -1.56
CA VAL A 291 -2.86 -21.06 -0.60
C VAL A 291 -3.86 -22.06 -1.20
N SER A 292 -4.21 -21.93 -2.48
CA SER A 292 -5.23 -22.80 -3.10
C SER A 292 -4.64 -24.02 -3.81
N ASP A 293 -3.37 -23.95 -4.22
CA ASP A 293 -2.75 -24.94 -5.11
C ASP A 293 -2.07 -26.10 -4.37
N ASN A 294 -1.82 -26.00 -3.06
CA ASN A 294 -1.15 -27.05 -2.31
C ASN A 294 -2.01 -28.33 -2.20
N PRO A 295 -1.66 -29.43 -2.89
CA PRO A 295 -2.50 -30.63 -2.94
C PRO A 295 -2.49 -31.42 -1.62
N ASN A 296 -1.47 -31.21 -0.79
CA ASN A 296 -1.26 -31.91 0.47
C ASN A 296 -1.86 -31.15 1.67
N GLY A 297 -2.27 -29.90 1.47
CA GLY A 297 -2.75 -29.02 2.54
C GLY A 297 -1.63 -28.49 3.44
N TRP A 298 -2.04 -27.66 4.40
CA TRP A 298 -1.15 -26.96 5.33
C TRP A 298 -1.19 -27.58 6.72
N ASP A 299 -0.05 -27.51 7.42
CA ASP A 299 0.06 -28.03 8.78
C ASP A 299 -0.23 -26.96 9.83
N PHE A 300 -1.52 -26.64 10.02
CA PHE A 300 -1.97 -25.64 11.00
C PHE A 300 -1.71 -26.09 12.45
N SER A 301 -1.55 -27.39 12.68
CA SER A 301 -1.20 -27.94 14.00
C SER A 301 0.10 -27.36 14.57
N LYS A 302 1.01 -26.90 13.69
CA LYS A 302 2.28 -26.26 14.09
C LYS A 302 2.12 -24.85 14.64
N SER A 303 1.03 -24.16 14.31
CA SER A 303 0.73 -22.85 14.88
C SER A 303 -0.32 -22.93 16.00
N GLN A 304 -1.18 -23.95 16.01
CA GLN A 304 -2.26 -24.09 16.98
C GLN A 304 -2.51 -25.57 17.27
N ALA A 305 -2.28 -25.98 18.51
CA ALA A 305 -2.58 -27.35 18.94
C ALA A 305 -4.06 -27.69 18.73
N GLY A 306 -4.34 -28.90 18.23
CA GLY A 306 -5.70 -29.38 17.92
C GLY A 306 -6.16 -29.09 16.48
N SER A 307 -5.49 -28.19 15.75
CA SER A 307 -5.74 -27.99 14.32
C SER A 307 -5.17 -29.13 13.48
N GLY A 308 -5.69 -29.27 12.26
CA GLY A 308 -5.30 -30.26 11.29
C GLY A 308 -3.89 -30.05 10.75
N ASN A 309 -3.29 -31.14 10.27
CA ASN A 309 -1.94 -31.17 9.70
C ASN A 309 -1.92 -31.22 8.16
N ALA A 310 -3.09 -31.25 7.52
CA ALA A 310 -3.28 -31.37 6.08
C ALA A 310 -4.51 -30.55 5.63
N VAL A 311 -4.62 -29.31 6.14
CA VAL A 311 -5.77 -28.44 5.89
C VAL A 311 -5.69 -27.93 4.44
N LYS A 312 -6.56 -28.44 3.56
CA LYS A 312 -6.67 -27.97 2.17
C LYS A 312 -7.59 -26.77 2.11
N THR A 313 -7.17 -25.73 1.42
CA THR A 313 -7.86 -24.43 1.39
C THR A 313 -8.19 -23.98 -0.02
N ARG A 314 -9.19 -23.12 -0.18
CA ARG A 314 -9.47 -22.38 -1.41
C ARG A 314 -9.78 -20.92 -1.10
N VAL A 315 -9.11 -20.02 -1.79
CA VAL A 315 -9.43 -18.59 -1.71
C VAL A 315 -10.73 -18.33 -2.46
N ILE A 316 -11.79 -17.97 -1.75
CA ILE A 316 -13.10 -17.64 -2.32
C ILE A 316 -13.32 -16.14 -2.42
N MET A 317 -12.56 -15.35 -1.65
CA MET A 317 -12.69 -13.90 -1.68
C MET A 317 -11.34 -13.24 -1.48
N LYS A 318 -11.09 -12.17 -2.24
CA LYS A 318 -9.89 -11.34 -2.12
C LYS A 318 -10.32 -9.93 -1.75
N ILE A 319 -9.66 -9.30 -0.79
CA ILE A 319 -9.97 -7.94 -0.34
C ILE A 319 -8.67 -7.14 -0.22
N GLY A 320 -8.65 -5.95 -0.79
CA GLY A 320 -7.50 -5.04 -0.76
C GLY A 320 -7.93 -3.63 -1.11
N ASP A 321 -7.02 -2.66 -0.93
CA ASP A 321 -7.28 -1.26 -1.25
C ASP A 321 -6.57 -0.81 -2.54
N ASP A 322 -5.55 -1.56 -2.98
CA ASP A 322 -4.87 -1.36 -4.26
C ASP A 322 -5.21 -2.46 -5.27
N PHE A 323 -5.31 -2.08 -6.55
CA PHE A 323 -5.57 -3.06 -7.61
C PHE A 323 -4.46 -4.12 -7.73
N ASN A 324 -3.22 -3.79 -7.34
CA ASN A 324 -2.13 -4.77 -7.34
C ASN A 324 -2.23 -5.77 -6.19
N ASP A 325 -3.10 -5.58 -5.20
CA ASP A 325 -3.31 -6.57 -4.14
C ASP A 325 -3.86 -7.88 -4.69
N PHE A 326 -4.57 -7.80 -5.82
CA PHE A 326 -5.21 -8.91 -6.49
C PHE A 326 -4.32 -9.57 -7.55
N PHE A 327 -3.51 -8.77 -8.26
CA PHE A 327 -2.87 -9.19 -9.52
C PHE A 327 -1.47 -8.57 -9.75
N ASP A 328 -0.67 -8.41 -8.70
CA ASP A 328 0.65 -7.75 -8.80
C ASP A 328 1.61 -8.34 -9.85
N ASP A 329 1.65 -9.67 -10.01
CA ASP A 329 2.48 -10.30 -11.05
C ASP A 329 2.22 -9.76 -12.45
N ALA A 330 0.95 -9.48 -12.74
CA ALA A 330 0.50 -9.22 -14.08
C ALA A 330 0.97 -7.84 -14.59
N TYR A 331 1.01 -6.82 -13.71
CA TYR A 331 1.24 -5.44 -14.14
C TYR A 331 2.11 -4.58 -13.22
N LYS A 332 2.47 -5.01 -12.01
CA LYS A 332 3.27 -4.19 -11.08
C LYS A 332 4.61 -3.78 -11.67
N SER A 333 5.21 -4.62 -12.52
CA SER A 333 6.47 -4.32 -13.22
C SER A 333 6.33 -3.23 -14.29
N GLU A 334 5.14 -3.02 -14.85
CA GLU A 334 4.90 -2.06 -15.92
C GLU A 334 4.86 -0.61 -15.41
N ARG A 335 4.60 -0.41 -14.10
CA ARG A 335 4.49 0.91 -13.44
C ARG A 335 3.60 1.90 -14.21
N ASN A 336 2.55 1.37 -14.85
CA ASN A 336 1.66 2.13 -15.72
C ASN A 336 0.20 1.77 -15.43
N ASN A 337 -0.56 2.73 -14.90
CA ASN A 337 -1.96 2.51 -14.53
C ASN A 337 -2.86 2.20 -15.74
N ALA A 338 -2.51 2.65 -16.94
CA ALA A 338 -3.28 2.32 -18.15
C ALA A 338 -3.32 0.81 -18.39
N LYS A 339 -2.26 0.08 -18.01
CA LYS A 339 -2.21 -1.39 -18.09
C LYS A 339 -3.09 -2.07 -17.05
N ASN A 340 -3.19 -1.52 -15.84
CA ASN A 340 -4.16 -1.98 -14.85
C ASN A 340 -5.60 -1.81 -15.36
N ILE A 341 -5.91 -0.67 -15.97
CA ILE A 341 -7.23 -0.41 -16.57
C ILE A 341 -7.51 -1.36 -17.73
N GLU A 342 -6.54 -1.58 -18.63
CA GLU A 342 -6.66 -2.52 -19.75
C GLU A 342 -6.95 -3.94 -19.24
N PHE A 343 -6.27 -4.38 -18.18
CA PHE A 343 -6.49 -5.68 -17.59
C PHE A 343 -7.86 -5.81 -16.93
N PHE A 344 -8.26 -4.81 -16.14
CA PHE A 344 -9.56 -4.79 -15.48
C PHE A 344 -10.72 -4.92 -16.50
N LYS A 345 -10.57 -4.35 -17.70
CA LYS A 345 -11.57 -4.43 -18.78
C LYS A 345 -11.75 -5.82 -19.40
N LYS A 346 -10.91 -6.79 -19.06
CA LYS A 346 -11.14 -8.19 -19.47
C LYS A 346 -12.41 -8.71 -18.79
N PRO A 347 -13.38 -9.28 -19.50
CA PRO A 347 -14.67 -9.67 -18.94
C PRO A 347 -14.57 -10.61 -17.73
N GLU A 348 -13.62 -11.53 -17.73
CA GLU A 348 -13.36 -12.47 -16.64
C GLU A 348 -12.81 -11.79 -15.37
N ILE A 349 -12.03 -10.70 -15.53
CA ILE A 349 -11.51 -9.91 -14.41
C ILE A 349 -12.61 -9.01 -13.85
N GLU A 350 -13.31 -8.31 -14.74
CA GLU A 350 -14.36 -7.36 -14.39
C GLU A 350 -15.48 -8.03 -13.59
N LYS A 351 -15.87 -9.26 -13.98
CA LYS A 351 -16.89 -10.05 -13.28
C LYS A 351 -16.56 -10.32 -11.82
N LEU A 352 -15.29 -10.49 -11.46
CA LEU A 352 -14.90 -10.75 -10.06
C LEU A 352 -15.25 -9.58 -9.13
N PHE A 353 -15.30 -8.36 -9.64
CA PHE A 353 -15.64 -7.16 -8.85
C PHE A 353 -17.11 -6.77 -8.95
N LYS A 354 -17.88 -7.37 -9.86
CA LYS A 354 -19.28 -7.00 -10.15
C LYS A 354 -20.29 -8.05 -9.75
N ASP A 355 -19.97 -9.33 -9.94
CA ASP A 355 -20.90 -10.42 -9.66
C ASP A 355 -20.91 -10.76 -8.18
N VAL A 356 -21.72 -10.01 -7.42
CA VAL A 356 -21.92 -10.22 -5.98
C VAL A 356 -22.48 -11.60 -5.64
N THR A 357 -23.00 -12.34 -6.62
CA THR A 357 -23.44 -13.73 -6.40
C THR A 357 -22.28 -14.72 -6.43
N GLY A 358 -21.11 -14.29 -6.91
CA GLY A 358 -19.89 -15.06 -7.08
C GLY A 358 -19.67 -15.41 -8.55
N ALA A 359 -18.61 -14.85 -9.14
CA ALA A 359 -18.17 -15.16 -10.50
C ALA A 359 -17.34 -16.46 -10.53
N THR A 360 -17.15 -17.07 -11.70
CA THR A 360 -16.11 -18.10 -11.87
C THR A 360 -14.77 -17.56 -11.41
N GLY A 361 -14.14 -18.23 -10.46
CA GLY A 361 -12.84 -17.81 -9.94
C GLY A 361 -11.77 -17.86 -11.02
N ILE A 362 -10.72 -17.06 -10.83
CA ILE A 362 -9.58 -17.08 -11.74
C ILE A 362 -8.27 -17.21 -10.97
N LYS A 363 -7.31 -17.81 -11.67
CA LYS A 363 -5.91 -17.83 -11.31
C LYS A 363 -5.12 -17.07 -12.36
N VAL A 364 -4.28 -16.16 -11.91
CA VAL A 364 -3.37 -15.42 -12.79
C VAL A 364 -1.97 -15.99 -12.60
N VAL A 365 -1.35 -16.41 -13.69
CA VAL A 365 0.00 -17.00 -13.68
C VAL A 365 0.90 -16.20 -14.61
N LYS A 366 2.07 -15.84 -14.09
CA LYS A 366 3.16 -15.30 -14.88
C LYS A 366 4.31 -16.28 -14.88
N GLU A 367 4.64 -16.81 -16.04
CA GLU A 367 5.80 -17.69 -16.18
C GLU A 367 7.08 -16.90 -15.96
N LYS A 368 8.06 -17.55 -15.31
CA LYS A 368 9.37 -16.96 -15.06
C LYS A 368 10.00 -16.55 -16.39
N ASN A 369 10.40 -15.29 -16.51
CA ASN A 369 10.97 -14.66 -17.72
C ASN A 369 9.99 -14.45 -18.90
N SER A 370 8.70 -14.74 -18.72
CA SER A 370 7.68 -14.39 -19.72
C SER A 370 7.07 -13.03 -19.43
N LYS A 371 6.73 -12.30 -20.51
CA LYS A 371 5.85 -11.13 -20.46
C LYS A 371 4.37 -11.52 -20.56
N GLU A 372 4.09 -12.78 -20.91
CA GLU A 372 2.74 -13.28 -21.07
C GLU A 372 2.10 -13.58 -19.72
N ILE A 373 0.85 -13.14 -19.57
CA ILE A 373 0.02 -13.39 -18.41
C ILE A 373 -1.04 -14.40 -18.81
N LYS A 374 -1.06 -15.55 -18.13
CA LYS A 374 -2.07 -16.59 -18.31
C LYS A 374 -3.17 -16.40 -17.27
N ILE A 375 -4.41 -16.45 -17.72
CA ILE A 375 -5.61 -16.44 -16.87
C ILE A 375 -6.25 -17.82 -17.00
N GLU A 376 -6.39 -18.51 -15.88
CA GLU A 376 -6.96 -19.85 -15.80
C GLU A 376 -8.26 -19.79 -14.99
N ASN A 377 -9.32 -20.40 -15.51
CA ASN A 377 -10.57 -20.54 -14.75
C ASN A 377 -10.37 -21.55 -13.62
N LEU A 378 -10.87 -21.20 -12.45
CA LEU A 378 -10.92 -22.06 -11.28
C LEU A 378 -12.22 -22.87 -11.27
N ALA A 379 -12.18 -24.01 -10.57
CA ALA A 379 -13.33 -24.90 -10.41
C ALA A 379 -14.28 -24.47 -9.27
N TRP A 380 -14.15 -23.24 -8.76
CA TRP A 380 -14.99 -22.67 -7.72
C TRP A 380 -15.20 -21.19 -7.98
N HIS A 381 -16.17 -20.59 -7.29
CA HIS A 381 -16.51 -19.19 -7.48
C HIS A 381 -15.68 -18.27 -6.58
N GLN A 382 -15.46 -17.04 -7.03
CA GLN A 382 -14.77 -16.01 -6.29
C GLN A 382 -15.46 -14.65 -6.36
N PHE A 383 -15.10 -13.78 -5.42
CA PHE A 383 -15.41 -12.35 -5.46
C PHE A 383 -14.19 -11.53 -5.01
N ASN A 384 -13.93 -10.42 -5.70
CA ASN A 384 -12.89 -9.47 -5.33
C ASN A 384 -13.54 -8.17 -4.86
N LEU A 385 -13.12 -7.67 -3.71
CA LEU A 385 -13.58 -6.40 -3.18
C LEU A 385 -12.43 -5.41 -3.08
N GLN A 386 -12.54 -4.29 -3.77
CA GLN A 386 -11.67 -3.15 -3.54
C GLN A 386 -12.29 -2.23 -2.49
N VAL A 387 -11.60 -2.08 -1.35
CA VAL A 387 -11.95 -1.12 -0.31
C VAL A 387 -11.30 0.22 -0.67
N PRO A 388 -11.96 1.37 -0.46
CA PRO A 388 -11.32 2.65 -0.68
C PRO A 388 -10.17 2.85 0.32
N GLY A 389 -8.93 2.89 -0.19
CA GLY A 389 -7.70 3.22 0.53
C GLY A 389 -7.30 4.68 0.39
N ASN A 390 -6.20 5.08 1.03
CA ASN A 390 -5.65 6.44 0.89
C ASN A 390 -4.90 6.67 -0.44
N ALA A 391 -4.75 5.60 -1.23
CA ALA A 391 -4.15 5.60 -2.56
C ALA A 391 -2.69 6.11 -2.59
N MET A 392 -1.99 6.22 -1.46
CA MET A 392 -0.67 6.87 -1.38
C MET A 392 0.41 6.15 -2.19
N TYR A 393 0.48 4.82 -2.04
CA TYR A 393 1.50 3.97 -2.65
C TYR A 393 0.94 2.92 -3.60
N GLY A 394 -0.32 3.10 -4.01
CA GLY A 394 -1.00 2.20 -4.92
C GLY A 394 -0.38 2.17 -6.33
N GLY A 395 -0.71 1.15 -7.12
CA GLY A 395 -0.23 0.96 -8.49
C GLY A 395 -0.42 2.18 -9.38
N TRP A 396 -1.52 2.90 -9.20
CA TRP A 396 -1.84 4.10 -9.96
C TRP A 396 -0.78 5.20 -9.79
N SER A 397 -0.20 5.33 -8.59
CA SER A 397 0.76 6.39 -8.23
C SER A 397 2.17 6.12 -8.75
N SER A 398 2.50 4.86 -9.07
CA SER A 398 3.85 4.43 -9.42
C SER A 398 4.39 5.11 -10.69
N GLY A 399 3.53 5.35 -11.69
CA GLY A 399 3.86 6.08 -12.92
C GLY A 399 4.19 7.55 -12.64
N TYR A 400 3.64 8.09 -11.56
CA TYR A 400 3.90 9.43 -11.05
C TYR A 400 4.99 9.44 -9.97
N GLY A 401 5.83 8.40 -9.91
CA GLY A 401 6.93 8.32 -8.94
C GLY A 401 6.46 8.25 -7.50
N TYR A 402 5.40 7.47 -7.23
CA TYR A 402 4.76 7.35 -5.92
C TYR A 402 4.29 8.72 -5.41
N ALA A 403 3.49 9.35 -6.27
CA ALA A 403 2.86 10.64 -6.02
C ALA A 403 3.82 11.81 -5.80
N ASN A 404 4.93 11.80 -6.54
CA ASN A 404 5.81 12.95 -6.64
C ASN A 404 5.03 14.19 -7.11
N TYR A 405 5.09 15.28 -6.33
CA TYR A 405 4.28 16.48 -6.59
C TYR A 405 4.42 17.03 -8.02
N LYS A 406 5.65 17.14 -8.55
CA LYS A 406 5.87 17.69 -9.90
C LYS A 406 5.26 16.79 -10.99
N LYS A 407 5.36 15.48 -10.84
CA LYS A 407 4.77 14.52 -11.80
C LYS A 407 3.24 14.58 -11.77
N LEU A 408 2.64 14.72 -10.59
CA LEU A 408 1.19 14.91 -10.46
C LEU A 408 0.75 16.26 -11.04
N TRP A 409 1.52 17.32 -10.82
CA TRP A 409 1.28 18.62 -11.44
C TRP A 409 1.29 18.54 -12.98
N ASP A 410 2.26 17.85 -13.56
CA ASP A 410 2.33 17.65 -15.01
C ASP A 410 1.15 16.81 -15.53
N ALA A 411 0.75 15.78 -14.78
CA ALA A 411 -0.44 15.00 -15.11
C ALA A 411 -1.72 15.85 -15.06
N LEU A 412 -1.86 16.72 -14.06
CA LEU A 412 -3.01 17.63 -13.94
C LEU A 412 -3.07 18.62 -15.10
N LYS A 413 -1.93 19.16 -15.55
CA LYS A 413 -1.86 20.00 -16.76
C LYS A 413 -2.36 19.24 -17.99
N GLN A 414 -1.94 17.98 -18.16
CA GLN A 414 -2.42 17.14 -19.27
C GLN A 414 -3.92 16.87 -19.18
N ILE A 415 -4.46 16.59 -17.99
CA ILE A 415 -5.90 16.40 -17.78
C ILE A 415 -6.66 17.67 -18.17
N ASN A 416 -6.20 18.85 -17.70
CA ASN A 416 -6.83 20.12 -18.03
C ASN A 416 -6.82 20.39 -19.55
N GLN A 417 -5.67 20.22 -20.19
CA GLN A 417 -5.52 20.40 -21.64
C GLN A 417 -6.40 19.44 -22.46
N ASN A 418 -6.55 18.20 -22.01
CA ASN A 418 -7.32 17.18 -22.71
C ASN A 418 -8.82 17.21 -22.39
N SER A 419 -9.23 17.92 -21.32
CA SER A 419 -10.63 18.01 -20.91
C SER A 419 -11.48 18.62 -22.01
N ASN A 420 -12.62 18.00 -22.30
CA ASN A 420 -13.59 18.56 -23.23
C ASN A 420 -14.21 19.86 -22.70
N ASP A 421 -14.28 20.04 -21.38
CA ASP A 421 -14.79 21.26 -20.75
C ASP A 421 -13.92 22.48 -21.08
N ASN A 422 -12.62 22.25 -21.30
CA ASN A 422 -11.66 23.29 -21.68
C ASN A 422 -11.68 23.61 -23.18
N LYS A 423 -12.38 22.82 -24.01
CA LYS A 423 -12.49 23.04 -25.47
C LYS A 423 -13.66 23.96 -25.86
N VAL A 424 -14.51 24.33 -24.90
CA VAL A 424 -15.70 25.15 -25.10
C VAL A 424 -15.42 26.64 -24.78
N GLN A 425 -14.18 27.00 -24.44
CA GLN A 425 -13.70 28.37 -24.30
C GLN A 425 -12.96 28.79 -25.57
#